data_AF-A0A256Z1Q0-F1
#
_entry.id   AF-A0A256Z1Q0-F1
#
_cell.length_a   1.000
_cell.length_b   1.000
_cell.length_c   1.000
_cell.angle_alpha   90.00
_cell.angle_beta   90.00
_cell.angle_gamma   90.00
#
_symmetry.space_group_name_H-M   'P 1'
#
loop_
_entity.id
_entity.type
_entity.pdbx_description
1 polymer ?
#
loop_
_entity_poly.entity_id
_entity_poly.type
_entity_poly.pdbx_seq_one_letter_code
_entity_poly.pdbx_strand_id
1 'polypeptide(L)'
;MKAMSSGIYFGGNEIANWNRAKGTLMVDDCGWQTKLTMDRLNAILWRLDFHVYSERWNLYIHDGKRDVDYVWEGSHVIDLETRRITPSTPRRFNVKVSRGLSEWYERARKLVEKKPFLATRTLDGAIYIFVNQWYRRISRRVLGLYIRNGGFEAYYGMVAASRVYSAFMKGDASTVMRSLMQGGYRIDKAVEVLEKLRDFGVDLNVLPEQVVSQLALAKLVEG
;
A
#
# COMPACT_ATOMS: atom_id res chain seq x y z
N MET A 1 -14.75 -41.55 6.46
CA MET A 1 -13.66 -40.69 6.96
C MET A 1 -13.82 -39.30 6.33
N LYS A 2 -14.20 -38.26 7.10
CA LYS A 2 -14.26 -36.88 6.58
C LYS A 2 -12.83 -36.39 6.36
N ALA A 3 -12.47 -36.01 5.14
CA ALA A 3 -11.18 -35.42 4.84
C ALA A 3 -11.02 -34.11 5.63
N MET A 4 -10.06 -34.05 6.54
CA MET A 4 -9.68 -32.83 7.23
C MET A 4 -8.78 -32.00 6.31
N SER A 5 -9.40 -31.21 5.43
CA SER A 5 -8.71 -30.12 4.73
C SER A 5 -8.67 -28.90 5.64
N SER A 6 -7.48 -28.35 5.88
CA SER A 6 -7.30 -27.08 6.59
C SER A 6 -6.90 -26.01 5.59
N GLY A 7 -7.74 -24.98 5.45
CA GLY A 7 -7.53 -23.84 4.56
C GLY A 7 -6.98 -22.61 5.30
N ILE A 8 -6.17 -21.81 4.61
CA ILE A 8 -5.68 -20.50 5.07
C ILE A 8 -6.20 -19.42 4.14
N TYR A 9 -6.66 -18.31 4.72
CA TYR A 9 -7.31 -17.23 3.98
C TYR A 9 -6.54 -15.90 4.06
N PHE A 10 -6.60 -15.13 2.99
CA PHE A 10 -6.15 -13.74 2.89
C PHE A 10 -7.26 -12.86 2.30
N GLY A 11 -7.72 -11.87 3.09
CA GLY A 11 -8.78 -10.96 2.65
C GLY A 11 -10.08 -11.68 2.25
N GLY A 12 -10.40 -12.81 2.88
CA GLY A 12 -11.56 -13.65 2.55
C GLY A 12 -11.35 -14.68 1.44
N ASN A 13 -10.18 -14.72 0.79
CA ASN A 13 -9.85 -15.67 -0.26
C ASN A 13 -8.92 -16.78 0.25
N GLU A 14 -9.15 -18.03 -0.12
CA GLU A 14 -8.29 -19.15 0.28
C GLU A 14 -6.98 -19.13 -0.51
N ILE A 15 -5.87 -18.92 0.20
CA ILE A 15 -4.52 -18.86 -0.39
C ILE A 15 -3.76 -20.17 -0.25
N ALA A 16 -4.20 -21.07 0.62
CA ALA A 16 -3.61 -22.39 0.76
C ALA A 16 -4.64 -23.39 1.27
N ASN A 17 -4.66 -24.60 0.72
CA ASN A 17 -5.49 -25.69 1.19
C ASN A 17 -4.65 -26.98 1.24
N TRP A 18 -4.49 -27.53 2.45
CA TRP A 18 -3.79 -28.79 2.60
C TRP A 18 -4.78 -29.96 2.61
N ASN A 19 -4.76 -30.75 1.55
CA ASN A 19 -5.42 -32.05 1.51
C ASN A 19 -4.49 -33.12 2.09
N ARG A 20 -4.59 -33.35 3.40
CA ARG A 20 -3.78 -34.34 4.11
C ARG A 20 -3.98 -35.77 3.61
N ALA A 21 -5.19 -36.11 3.16
CA ALA A 21 -5.50 -37.46 2.68
C ALA A 21 -4.83 -37.78 1.34
N LYS A 22 -4.65 -36.76 0.49
CA LYS A 22 -3.98 -36.89 -0.81
C LYS A 22 -2.50 -36.49 -0.77
N GLY A 23 -2.00 -36.00 0.37
CA GLY A 23 -0.63 -35.48 0.48
C GLY A 23 -0.37 -34.24 -0.38
N THR A 24 -1.41 -33.49 -0.76
CA THR A 24 -1.28 -32.34 -1.67
C THR A 24 -1.56 -31.03 -0.97
N LEU A 25 -0.76 -30.01 -1.28
CA LEU A 25 -0.96 -28.63 -0.85
C LEU A 25 -1.28 -27.77 -2.07
N MET A 26 -2.50 -27.24 -2.13
CA MET A 26 -2.83 -26.18 -3.05
C MET A 26 -2.35 -24.85 -2.46
N VAL A 27 -1.75 -24.00 -3.28
CA VAL A 27 -1.40 -22.63 -2.94
C VAL A 27 -1.80 -21.67 -4.06
N ASP A 28 -2.32 -20.49 -3.71
CA ASP A 28 -2.77 -19.45 -4.64
C ASP A 28 -2.35 -18.06 -4.11
N ASP A 29 -1.91 -17.19 -5.00
CA ASP A 29 -1.63 -15.78 -4.69
C ASP A 29 -2.92 -14.94 -4.60
N CYS A 30 -4.07 -15.54 -4.94
CA CYS A 30 -5.38 -14.89 -5.08
C CYS A 30 -5.37 -13.64 -5.98
N GLY A 31 -4.32 -13.45 -6.80
CA GLY A 31 -4.13 -12.31 -7.69
C GLY A 31 -3.38 -11.16 -7.05
N TRP A 32 -2.89 -11.37 -5.83
CA TRP A 32 -2.23 -10.37 -5.01
C TRP A 32 -0.77 -10.78 -4.82
N GLN A 33 0.10 -10.44 -5.77
CA GLN A 33 1.55 -10.70 -5.70
C GLN A 33 2.25 -9.68 -4.79
N THR A 34 1.81 -9.59 -3.54
CA THR A 34 2.29 -8.62 -2.55
C THR A 34 3.22 -9.29 -1.55
N LYS A 35 4.05 -8.48 -0.87
CA LYS A 35 4.91 -8.97 0.21
C LYS A 35 4.14 -9.66 1.34
N LEU A 36 2.96 -9.14 1.69
CA LEU A 36 2.10 -9.74 2.71
C LEU A 36 1.54 -11.11 2.30
N THR A 37 1.21 -11.29 1.02
CA THR A 37 0.78 -12.59 0.48
C THR A 37 1.93 -13.60 0.57
N MET A 38 3.14 -13.20 0.17
CA MET A 38 4.34 -14.04 0.29
C MET A 38 4.63 -14.43 1.74
N ASP A 39 4.61 -13.47 2.67
CA ASP A 39 4.86 -13.73 4.10
C ASP A 39 3.86 -14.74 4.68
N ARG A 40 2.57 -14.64 4.29
CA ARG A 40 1.53 -15.59 4.74
C ARG A 40 1.69 -16.98 4.15
N LEU A 41 2.02 -17.09 2.87
CA LEU A 41 2.31 -18.39 2.23
C LEU A 41 3.54 -19.02 2.86
N ASN A 42 4.60 -18.23 3.07
CA ASN A 42 5.85 -18.67 3.67
C ASN A 42 5.70 -19.16 5.11
N ALA A 43 4.76 -18.62 5.89
CA ALA A 43 4.47 -19.14 7.23
C ALA A 43 4.12 -20.64 7.26
N ILE A 44 3.61 -21.18 6.14
CA ILE A 44 3.30 -22.60 5.96
C ILE A 44 4.42 -23.29 5.19
N LEU A 45 4.78 -22.74 4.04
CA LEU A 45 5.68 -23.39 3.07
C LEU A 45 7.05 -23.67 3.69
N TRP A 46 7.55 -22.79 4.55
CA TRP A 46 8.83 -22.99 5.24
C TRP A 46 8.86 -24.29 6.06
N ARG A 47 7.72 -24.70 6.63
CA ARG A 47 7.62 -25.95 7.40
C ARG A 47 7.68 -27.20 6.52
N LEU A 48 7.46 -27.03 5.22
CA LEU A 48 7.44 -28.08 4.20
C LEU A 48 8.68 -28.03 3.30
N ASP A 49 9.64 -27.18 3.66
CA ASP A 49 10.88 -26.90 2.94
C ASP A 49 10.64 -26.33 1.54
N PHE A 50 9.62 -25.47 1.44
CA PHE A 50 9.35 -24.64 0.27
C PHE A 50 9.36 -23.17 0.70
N HIS A 51 9.65 -22.25 -0.21
CA HIS A 51 9.36 -20.84 0.05
C HIS A 51 9.07 -20.08 -1.23
N VAL A 52 8.29 -19.01 -1.10
CA VAL A 52 7.97 -18.08 -2.17
C VAL A 52 8.83 -16.84 -2.01
N TYR A 53 9.45 -16.43 -3.11
CA TYR A 53 10.19 -15.17 -3.18
C TYR A 53 9.92 -14.46 -4.50
N SER A 54 10.37 -13.22 -4.57
CA SER A 54 10.31 -12.43 -5.80
C SER A 54 11.70 -12.03 -6.23
N GLU A 55 11.99 -12.23 -7.51
CA GLU A 55 13.18 -11.71 -8.17
C GLU A 55 12.77 -11.07 -9.50
N ARG A 56 13.30 -9.87 -9.78
CA ARG A 56 13.07 -9.11 -11.02
C ARG A 56 11.58 -9.04 -11.42
N TRP A 57 10.69 -8.85 -10.44
CA TRP A 57 9.23 -8.75 -10.60
C TRP A 57 8.49 -10.06 -10.92
N ASN A 58 9.18 -11.20 -10.98
CA ASN A 58 8.56 -12.52 -11.04
C ASN A 58 8.47 -13.11 -9.64
N LEU A 59 7.51 -14.03 -9.45
CA LEU A 59 7.41 -14.85 -8.26
C LEU A 59 7.91 -16.26 -8.56
N TYR A 60 8.53 -16.86 -7.57
CA TYR A 60 9.09 -18.20 -7.66
C TYR A 60 8.69 -19.00 -6.43
N ILE A 61 8.47 -20.31 -6.60
CA ILE A 61 8.47 -21.30 -5.53
C ILE A 61 9.83 -21.97 -5.55
N HIS A 62 10.60 -21.79 -4.50
CA HIS A 62 11.82 -22.55 -4.27
C HIS A 62 11.49 -23.84 -3.50
N ASP A 63 12.03 -24.96 -3.97
CA ASP A 63 12.06 -26.23 -3.25
C ASP A 63 13.43 -26.42 -2.56
N GLY A 64 13.49 -26.22 -1.24
CA GLY A 64 14.73 -26.29 -0.47
C GLY A 64 15.38 -27.67 -0.44
N LYS A 65 14.60 -28.75 -0.60
CA LYS A 65 15.16 -30.11 -0.64
C LYS A 65 15.85 -30.44 -1.95
N ARG A 66 15.32 -29.89 -3.05
CA ARG A 66 15.81 -30.16 -4.41
C ARG A 66 16.72 -29.07 -4.93
N ASP A 67 16.78 -27.93 -4.25
CA ASP A 67 17.52 -26.74 -4.65
C ASP A 67 17.15 -26.28 -6.07
N VAL A 68 15.84 -26.17 -6.33
CA VAL A 68 15.30 -25.77 -7.64
C VAL A 68 14.20 -24.72 -7.48
N ASP A 69 14.16 -23.81 -8.45
CA ASP A 69 13.17 -22.76 -8.53
C ASP A 69 12.12 -23.06 -9.61
N TYR A 70 10.86 -22.84 -9.25
CA TYR A 70 9.73 -22.94 -10.15
C TYR A 70 9.08 -21.57 -10.31
N VAL A 71 8.86 -21.13 -11.55
CA VAL A 71 8.13 -19.89 -11.81
C VAL A 71 6.69 -20.02 -11.32
N TRP A 72 6.23 -19.02 -10.57
CA TRP A 72 4.87 -18.98 -10.04
C TRP A 72 3.90 -18.31 -11.02
N GLU A 73 2.91 -19.07 -11.49
CA GLU A 73 1.86 -18.64 -12.42
C GLU A 73 0.41 -18.75 -11.88
N GLY A 74 0.11 -18.22 -10.68
CA GLY A 74 -1.23 -18.27 -10.09
C GLY A 74 -1.43 -19.45 -9.13
N SER A 75 -2.46 -20.29 -9.33
CA SER A 75 -2.69 -21.42 -8.40
C SER A 75 -1.80 -22.62 -8.75
N HIS A 76 -1.14 -23.19 -7.75
CA HIS A 76 -0.31 -24.40 -7.87
C HIS A 76 -0.78 -25.47 -6.91
N VAL A 77 -0.62 -26.73 -7.32
CA VAL A 77 -0.70 -27.88 -6.44
C VAL A 77 0.69 -28.46 -6.30
N ILE A 78 1.13 -28.56 -5.05
CA ILE A 78 2.37 -29.19 -4.64
C ILE A 78 2.00 -30.58 -4.12
N ASP A 79 2.47 -31.61 -4.81
CA ASP A 79 2.47 -32.96 -4.28
C ASP A 79 3.62 -33.10 -3.28
N LEU A 80 3.33 -33.29 -2.00
CA LEU A 80 4.36 -33.20 -0.94
C LEU A 80 5.29 -34.41 -0.90
N GLU A 81 4.87 -35.55 -1.47
CA GLU A 81 5.65 -36.79 -1.52
C GLU A 81 6.63 -36.74 -2.70
N THR A 82 6.10 -36.51 -3.90
CA THR A 82 6.89 -36.43 -5.13
C THR A 82 7.54 -35.06 -5.33
N ARG A 83 7.20 -34.07 -4.50
CA ARG A 83 7.60 -32.66 -4.59
C ARG A 83 7.35 -32.04 -5.97
N ARG A 84 6.39 -32.58 -6.72
CA ARG A 84 6.03 -32.05 -8.04
C ARG A 84 5.13 -30.84 -7.86
N ILE A 85 5.51 -29.74 -8.47
CA ILE A 85 4.72 -28.51 -8.54
C ILE A 85 4.00 -28.48 -9.88
N THR A 86 2.67 -28.43 -9.85
CA THR A 86 1.85 -28.37 -11.07
C THR A 86 0.95 -27.14 -11.02
N PRO A 87 0.98 -26.25 -12.04
CA PRO A 87 0.04 -25.15 -12.11
C PRO A 87 -1.38 -25.72 -12.25
N SER A 88 -2.26 -25.39 -11.31
CA SER A 88 -3.65 -25.85 -11.24
C SER A 88 -4.57 -25.01 -12.11
N THR A 89 -4.25 -23.73 -12.22
CA THR A 89 -4.89 -22.80 -13.14
C THR A 89 -3.85 -21.72 -13.39
N PRO A 90 -3.16 -21.74 -14.54
CA PRO A 90 -2.35 -20.60 -14.93
C PRO A 90 -3.28 -19.40 -14.86
N ARG A 91 -3.03 -18.45 -13.95
CA ARG A 91 -3.70 -17.17 -14.09
C ARG A 91 -3.32 -16.73 -15.49
N ARG A 92 -4.31 -16.29 -16.29
CA ARG A 92 -3.99 -15.49 -17.47
C ARG A 92 -3.28 -14.26 -16.91
N PHE A 93 -1.96 -14.36 -16.76
CA PHE A 93 -1.11 -13.26 -16.39
C PHE A 93 -1.23 -12.34 -17.58
N ASN A 94 -2.14 -11.38 -17.45
CA ASN A 94 -2.28 -10.36 -18.44
C ASN A 94 -1.08 -9.45 -18.25
N VAL A 95 0.04 -9.83 -18.88
CA VAL A 95 1.31 -9.09 -18.90
C VAL A 95 1.03 -7.62 -19.16
N LYS A 96 0.05 -7.31 -20.03
CA LYS A 96 -0.33 -5.93 -20.34
C LYS A 96 -0.96 -5.20 -19.15
N VAL A 97 -1.81 -5.86 -18.36
CA VAL A 97 -2.42 -5.28 -17.15
C VAL A 97 -1.39 -5.14 -16.04
N SER A 98 -0.56 -6.16 -15.80
CA SER A 98 0.51 -6.10 -14.79
C SER A 98 1.53 -5.02 -15.13
N ARG A 99 2.01 -5.00 -16.38
CA ARG A 99 2.90 -3.94 -16.88
C ARG A 99 2.22 -2.58 -16.80
N GLY A 100 0.95 -2.47 -17.20
CA GLY A 100 0.19 -1.22 -17.13
C GLY A 100 0.01 -0.70 -15.69
N LEU A 101 -0.20 -1.59 -14.72
CA LEU A 101 -0.25 -1.25 -13.30
C LEU A 101 1.13 -0.82 -12.79
N SER A 102 2.20 -1.55 -13.11
CA SER A 102 3.57 -1.18 -12.74
C SER A 102 3.98 0.17 -13.32
N GLU A 103 3.71 0.41 -14.60
CA GLU A 103 3.92 1.70 -15.28
C GLU A 103 3.07 2.81 -14.65
N TRP A 104 1.82 2.52 -14.27
CA TRP A 104 0.96 3.46 -13.57
C TRP A 104 1.53 3.82 -12.19
N TYR A 105 1.94 2.82 -11.40
CA TYR A 105 2.53 3.03 -10.07
C TYR A 105 3.83 3.82 -10.15
N GLU A 106 4.68 3.53 -11.13
CA GLU A 106 5.91 4.31 -11.36
C GLU A 106 5.63 5.76 -11.75
N ARG A 107 4.65 6.00 -12.62
CA ARG A 107 4.22 7.37 -12.96
C ARG A 107 3.67 8.11 -11.75
N ALA A 108 2.80 7.48 -10.98
CA ALA A 108 2.21 8.08 -9.78
C ALA A 108 3.28 8.36 -8.72
N ARG A 109 4.23 7.44 -8.55
CA ARG A 109 5.37 7.59 -7.65
C ARG A 109 6.21 8.80 -8.00
N LYS A 110 6.64 8.92 -9.27
CA LYS A 110 7.39 10.08 -9.77
C LYS A 110 6.61 11.39 -9.61
N LEU A 111 5.29 11.34 -9.77
CA LEU A 111 4.43 12.52 -9.59
C LEU A 111 4.41 12.99 -8.12
N VAL A 112 4.30 12.06 -7.16
CA VAL A 112 4.36 12.39 -5.74
C VAL A 112 5.74 12.91 -5.34
N GLU A 113 6.82 12.29 -5.83
CA GLU A 113 8.19 12.73 -5.54
C GLU A 113 8.49 14.14 -6.06
N LYS A 114 7.90 14.52 -7.21
CA LYS A 114 8.12 15.84 -7.83
C LYS A 114 7.28 16.96 -7.24
N LYS A 115 6.12 16.64 -6.64
CA LYS A 115 5.18 17.66 -6.17
C LYS A 115 5.36 17.90 -4.67
N PRO A 116 5.53 19.16 -4.22
CA PRO A 116 5.66 19.47 -2.79
C PRO A 116 4.37 19.15 -2.01
N PHE A 117 3.21 19.24 -2.68
CA PHE A 117 1.91 18.89 -2.13
C PHE A 117 0.87 18.68 -3.25
N LEU A 118 -0.26 18.09 -2.88
CA LEU A 118 -1.48 18.04 -3.70
C LEU A 118 -2.49 19.03 -3.14
N ALA A 119 -3.07 19.87 -3.99
CA ALA A 119 -4.11 20.83 -3.63
C ALA A 119 -5.40 20.56 -4.41
N THR A 120 -6.54 20.67 -3.74
CA THR A 120 -7.87 20.58 -4.34
C THR A 120 -8.75 21.70 -3.80
N ARG A 121 -9.32 22.50 -4.71
CA ARG A 121 -10.30 23.53 -4.34
C ARG A 121 -11.62 22.88 -3.94
N THR A 122 -12.22 23.43 -2.90
CA THR A 122 -13.55 23.08 -2.40
C THR A 122 -14.44 24.32 -2.50
N LEU A 123 -15.75 24.18 -2.21
CA LEU A 123 -16.68 25.31 -2.28
C LEU A 123 -16.39 26.40 -1.24
N ASP A 124 -15.83 26.01 -0.10
CA ASP A 124 -15.63 26.83 1.10
C ASP A 124 -14.14 27.02 1.48
N GLY A 125 -13.22 26.56 0.63
CA GLY A 125 -11.81 26.56 0.93
C GLY A 125 -10.94 25.70 0.02
N ALA A 126 -9.84 25.18 0.55
CA ALA A 126 -8.95 24.27 -0.17
C ALA A 126 -8.33 23.22 0.75
N ILE A 127 -8.17 22.01 0.21
CA ILE A 127 -7.52 20.88 0.87
C ILE A 127 -6.10 20.75 0.31
N TYR A 128 -5.13 20.63 1.21
CA TYR A 128 -3.73 20.41 0.92
C TYR A 128 -3.27 19.09 1.54
N ILE A 129 -2.57 18.27 0.77
CA ILE A 129 -2.03 16.98 1.19
C ILE A 129 -0.52 16.98 0.97
N PHE A 130 0.21 16.80 2.06
CA PHE A 130 1.65 16.68 2.11
C PHE A 130 2.02 15.23 2.40
N VAL A 131 2.97 14.69 1.66
CA VAL A 131 3.39 13.28 1.77
C VAL A 131 4.85 13.24 2.13
N ASN A 132 5.19 12.55 3.22
CA ASN A 132 6.58 12.41 3.62
C ASN A 132 7.30 11.48 2.61
N GLN A 133 8.50 11.91 2.18
CA GLN A 133 9.26 11.23 1.13
C GLN A 133 9.97 9.94 1.59
N TRP A 134 10.00 9.63 2.89
CA TRP A 134 10.64 8.41 3.38
C TRP A 134 9.94 7.12 2.90
N TYR A 135 10.73 6.18 2.40
CA TYR A 135 10.32 5.06 1.54
C TYR A 135 10.14 3.71 2.23
N ARG A 136 9.39 2.82 1.53
CA ARG A 136 9.24 1.35 1.71
C ARG A 136 8.09 0.80 2.56
N ARG A 137 6.97 1.52 2.69
CA ARG A 137 5.76 0.94 3.30
C ARG A 137 4.56 1.01 2.37
N ILE A 138 3.67 0.02 2.52
CA ILE A 138 2.32 -0.03 1.94
C ILE A 138 1.46 1.20 2.32
N SER A 139 1.93 2.02 3.27
CA SER A 139 1.32 3.26 3.72
C SER A 139 2.37 4.36 3.84
N ARG A 140 1.94 5.61 3.66
CA ARG A 140 2.75 6.83 3.75
C ARG A 140 2.30 7.65 4.95
N ARG A 141 3.25 8.37 5.57
CA ARG A 141 2.91 9.46 6.50
C ARG A 141 2.40 10.63 5.68
N VAL A 142 1.23 11.13 6.06
CA VAL A 142 0.52 12.19 5.36
C VAL A 142 0.09 13.25 6.37
N LEU A 143 0.29 14.51 6.02
CA LEU A 143 -0.30 15.66 6.67
C LEU A 143 -1.36 16.23 5.73
N GLY A 144 -2.58 16.35 6.23
CA GLY A 144 -3.70 16.99 5.53
C GLY A 144 -4.05 18.30 6.21
N LEU A 145 -4.23 19.35 5.41
CA LEU A 145 -4.62 20.67 5.86
C LEU A 145 -5.82 21.13 5.05
N TYR A 146 -6.92 21.44 5.73
CA TYR A 146 -8.09 22.06 5.12
C TYR A 146 -8.11 23.52 5.54
N ILE A 147 -7.85 24.41 4.60
CA ILE A 147 -8.03 25.85 4.81
C ILE A 147 -9.46 26.21 4.45
N ARG A 148 -10.19 26.86 5.36
CA ARG A 148 -11.54 27.39 5.12
C ARG A 148 -11.57 28.89 5.43
N ASN A 149 -12.64 29.55 5.03
CA ASN A 149 -12.89 30.94 5.44
C ASN A 149 -13.06 31.00 6.96
N GLY A 150 -12.04 31.48 7.68
CA GLY A 150 -12.06 31.64 9.14
C GLY A 150 -11.18 30.67 9.94
N GLY A 151 -10.39 29.81 9.29
CA GLY A 151 -9.40 29.00 9.99
C GLY A 151 -8.91 27.80 9.19
N PHE A 152 -8.35 26.81 9.90
CA PHE A 152 -7.91 25.56 9.30
C PHE A 152 -8.30 24.34 10.15
N GLU A 153 -8.40 23.19 9.49
CA GLU A 153 -8.36 21.89 10.14
C GLU A 153 -7.13 21.13 9.67
N ALA A 154 -6.37 20.54 10.60
CA ALA A 154 -5.19 19.76 10.28
C ALA A 154 -5.30 18.33 10.82
N TYR A 155 -4.86 17.36 10.02
CA TYR A 155 -4.84 15.95 10.38
C TYR A 155 -3.54 15.30 9.93
N TYR A 156 -2.99 14.42 10.75
CA TYR A 156 -1.76 13.68 10.47
C TYR A 156 -1.97 12.18 10.67
N GLY A 157 -1.43 11.35 9.78
CA GLY A 157 -1.55 9.91 9.94
C GLY A 157 -0.93 9.08 8.83
N MET A 158 -1.15 7.77 8.93
CA MET A 158 -0.73 6.79 7.92
C MET A 158 -1.86 6.56 6.90
N VAL A 159 -1.58 6.72 5.62
CA VAL A 159 -2.54 6.46 4.53
C VAL A 159 -1.95 5.48 3.53
N ALA A 160 -2.75 4.51 3.07
CA ALA A 160 -2.31 3.54 2.07
C ALA A 160 -1.70 4.22 0.84
N ALA A 161 -0.53 3.73 0.40
CA ALA A 161 0.22 4.33 -0.72
C ALA A 161 -0.59 4.34 -2.02
N SER A 162 -1.38 3.28 -2.27
CA SER A 162 -2.30 3.21 -3.42
C SER A 162 -3.34 4.34 -3.42
N ARG A 163 -3.84 4.73 -2.24
CA ARG A 163 -4.82 5.82 -2.09
C ARG A 163 -4.15 7.17 -2.30
N VAL A 164 -2.95 7.38 -1.77
CA VAL A 164 -2.15 8.60 -2.03
C VAL A 164 -1.84 8.74 -3.52
N TYR A 165 -1.34 7.69 -4.16
CA TYR A 165 -1.05 7.69 -5.60
C TYR A 165 -2.28 7.96 -6.45
N SER A 166 -3.42 7.33 -6.12
CA SER A 166 -4.68 7.57 -6.82
C SER A 166 -5.11 9.04 -6.70
N ALA A 167 -4.99 9.63 -5.52
CA ALA A 167 -5.31 11.04 -5.28
C ALA A 167 -4.43 11.99 -6.11
N PHE A 168 -3.11 11.77 -6.12
CA PHE A 168 -2.19 12.59 -6.92
C PHE A 168 -2.43 12.45 -8.42
N MET A 169 -2.72 11.24 -8.90
CA MET A 169 -3.04 10.99 -10.31
C MET A 169 -4.36 11.63 -10.74
N LYS A 170 -5.34 11.69 -9.84
CA LYS A 170 -6.66 12.30 -10.08
C LYS A 170 -6.69 13.81 -9.83
N GLY A 171 -5.70 14.35 -9.11
CA GLY A 171 -5.73 15.74 -8.66
C GLY A 171 -6.73 15.99 -7.52
N ASP A 172 -7.12 14.96 -6.77
CA ASP A 172 -8.16 15.04 -5.73
C ASP A 172 -7.62 14.63 -4.35
N ALA A 173 -7.41 15.64 -3.50
CA ALA A 173 -6.98 15.52 -2.12
C ALA A 173 -8.07 15.00 -1.17
N SER A 174 -9.36 15.12 -1.54
CA SER A 174 -10.50 14.88 -0.65
C SER A 174 -10.54 13.45 -0.13
N THR A 175 -10.17 12.49 -0.99
CA THR A 175 -10.13 11.06 -0.63
C THR A 175 -9.09 10.76 0.45
N VAL A 176 -7.94 11.46 0.41
CA VAL A 176 -6.89 11.31 1.41
C VAL A 176 -7.29 12.02 2.70
N MET A 177 -7.82 13.25 2.61
CA MET A 177 -8.31 14.01 3.76
C MET A 177 -9.38 13.23 4.53
N ARG A 178 -10.38 12.64 3.85
CA ARG A 178 -11.40 11.81 4.50
C ARG A 178 -10.80 10.62 5.24
N SER A 179 -9.74 10.01 4.70
CA SER A 179 -9.04 8.90 5.38
C SER A 179 -8.35 9.37 6.66
N LEU A 180 -7.77 10.58 6.64
CA LEU A 180 -7.14 11.19 7.80
C LEU A 180 -8.16 11.61 8.86
N MET A 181 -9.32 12.14 8.46
CA MET A 181 -10.40 12.45 9.41
C MET A 181 -10.95 11.21 10.12
N GLN A 182 -10.95 10.06 9.45
CA GLN A 182 -11.47 8.80 10.00
C GLN A 182 -10.49 8.04 10.89
N GLY A 183 -9.18 8.14 10.64
CA GLY A 183 -8.18 7.31 11.32
C GLY A 183 -6.83 7.98 11.59
N GLY A 184 -6.73 9.29 11.32
CA GLY A 184 -5.58 10.11 11.66
C GLY A 184 -5.76 10.82 13.00
N TYR A 185 -4.69 11.48 13.43
CA TYR A 185 -4.66 12.37 14.57
C TYR A 185 -4.98 13.79 14.11
N ARG A 186 -5.94 14.45 14.78
CA ARG A 186 -6.23 15.86 14.55
C ARG A 186 -5.18 16.72 15.25
N ILE A 187 -4.69 17.74 14.56
CA ILE A 187 -3.74 18.72 15.10
C ILE A 187 -4.49 20.03 15.33
N ASP A 188 -4.54 20.47 16.58
CA ASP A 188 -5.29 21.67 16.97
C ASP A 188 -4.41 22.93 17.06
N LYS A 189 -3.08 22.78 17.14
CA LYS A 189 -2.13 23.89 17.28
C LYS A 189 -1.40 24.18 15.97
N ALA A 190 -1.41 25.42 15.52
CA ALA A 190 -0.67 25.94 14.38
C ALA A 190 0.84 25.73 14.53
N VAL A 191 1.39 25.85 15.74
CA VAL A 191 2.81 25.53 16.00
C VAL A 191 3.13 24.08 15.62
N GLU A 192 2.29 23.13 16.00
CA GLU A 192 2.49 21.71 15.68
C GLU A 192 2.32 21.45 14.17
N VAL A 193 1.39 22.14 13.50
CA VAL A 193 1.26 22.05 12.03
C VAL A 193 2.54 22.55 11.33
N LEU A 194 3.12 23.66 11.78
CA LEU A 194 4.36 24.22 11.24
C LEU A 194 5.56 23.29 11.46
N GLU A 195 5.64 22.65 12.62
CA GLU A 195 6.64 21.61 12.89
C GLU A 195 6.48 20.42 11.94
N LYS A 196 5.25 19.95 11.70
CA LYS A 196 5.01 18.85 10.75
C LYS A 196 5.32 19.25 9.31
N LEU A 197 5.02 20.47 8.88
CA LEU A 197 5.42 20.94 7.55
C LEU A 197 6.95 20.89 7.39
N ARG A 198 7.70 21.28 8.42
CA ARG A 198 9.16 21.15 8.44
C ARG A 198 9.62 19.69 8.40
N ASP A 199 9.02 18.81 9.20
CA ASP A 199 9.31 17.36 9.21
C ASP A 199 9.08 16.71 7.84
N PHE A 200 8.15 17.26 7.05
CA PHE A 200 7.82 16.81 5.70
C PHE A 200 8.73 17.44 4.62
N GLY A 201 9.67 18.31 5.02
CA GLY A 201 10.57 19.00 4.09
C GLY A 201 9.87 20.04 3.24
N VAL A 202 8.76 20.61 3.72
CA VAL A 202 8.00 21.63 2.99
C VAL A 202 8.63 23.00 3.23
N ASP A 203 9.05 23.65 2.16
CA ASP A 203 9.38 25.08 2.19
C ASP A 203 8.09 25.91 2.27
N LEU A 204 7.95 26.75 3.29
CA LEU A 204 6.75 27.58 3.46
C LEU A 204 6.62 28.63 2.33
N ASN A 205 7.72 29.00 1.67
CA ASN A 205 7.71 29.97 0.57
C ASN A 205 7.02 29.45 -0.70
N VAL A 206 6.87 28.12 -0.83
CA VAL A 206 6.17 27.51 -1.97
C VAL A 206 4.68 27.27 -1.69
N LEU A 207 4.22 27.55 -0.47
CA LEU A 207 2.81 27.43 -0.11
C LEU A 207 2.01 28.64 -0.61
N PRO A 208 0.72 28.46 -0.95
CA PRO A 208 -0.15 29.59 -1.24
C PRO A 208 -0.24 30.56 -0.07
N GLU A 209 -0.26 31.86 -0.37
CA GLU A 209 -0.31 32.95 0.62
C GLU A 209 -1.44 32.77 1.64
N GLN A 210 -2.59 32.26 1.19
CA GLN A 210 -3.72 31.96 2.07
C GLN A 210 -3.37 30.95 3.17
N VAL A 211 -2.59 29.91 2.85
CA VAL A 211 -2.15 28.91 3.83
C VAL A 211 -1.22 29.55 4.85
N VAL A 212 -0.23 30.30 4.38
CA VAL A 212 0.78 30.97 5.22
C VAL A 212 0.11 31.97 6.16
N SER A 213 -0.80 32.78 5.63
CA SER A 213 -1.52 33.80 6.40
C SER A 213 -2.40 33.19 7.49
N GLN A 214 -3.14 32.13 7.17
CA GLN A 214 -4.01 31.45 8.14
C GLN A 214 -3.21 30.79 9.27
N LEU A 215 -2.09 30.13 8.95
CA LEU A 215 -1.22 29.53 9.96
C LEU A 215 -0.53 30.59 10.82
N ALA A 216 -0.11 31.72 10.23
CA ALA A 216 0.48 32.84 10.97
C ALA A 216 -0.53 33.49 11.92
N LEU A 217 -1.76 33.77 11.46
CA LEU A 217 -2.85 34.30 12.28
C LEU A 217 -3.17 33.37 13.45
N ALA A 218 -3.34 32.08 13.19
CA ALA A 218 -3.63 31.12 14.25
C ALA A 218 -2.50 31.05 15.29
N LYS A 219 -1.25 31.06 14.85
CA LYS A 219 -0.09 31.10 15.76
C LYS A 219 -0.05 32.36 16.64
N LEU A 220 -0.49 33.51 16.13
CA LEU A 220 -0.56 34.75 16.92
C LEU A 220 -1.66 34.68 17.99
N VAL A 221 -2.78 34.02 17.69
CA VAL A 221 -3.90 33.83 18.63
C VAL A 221 -3.60 32.76 19.69
N GLU A 222 -2.69 31.84 19.40
CA GLU A 222 -2.17 30.87 20.38
C GLU A 222 -1.24 31.47 21.45
N GLY A 223 -0.84 32.74 21.28
CA GLY A 223 0.06 33.49 22.18
C GLY A 223 -0.60 33.96 23.47
#